data_AF-A0A8H3XN64-F1
#
_entry.id   AF-A0A8H3XN64-F1
#
_cell.length_a   1.000
_cell.length_b   1.000
_cell.length_c   1.000
_cell.angle_alpha   90.00
_cell.angle_beta   90.00
_cell.angle_gamma   90.00
#
_symmetry.space_group_name_H-M   'P 1'
#
loop_
_entity.id
_entity.type
_entity.pdbx_description
1 polymer ?
#
loop_
_entity_poly.entity_id
_entity_poly.type
_entity_poly.pdbx_seq_one_letter_code
_entity_poly.pdbx_strand_id
1 'polypeptide(L)'
;MRLEWWLKWEPRMRWFDEAGTRHSGANIRTWEQRFSDSVQEPRREAKIQEVGEEEKVSLLAMLTAMLAFRPEERQTATEVMECEWMQRGALPELVKCK
;
A
#
# COMPACT_ATOMS: atom_id res chain seq x y z
N MET A 1 2.27 -13.33 -6.74
CA MET A 1 1.68 -12.93 -8.05
C MET A 1 0.83 -14.09 -8.56
N ARG A 2 -0.37 -13.87 -9.11
CA ARG A 2 -1.22 -14.98 -9.60
C ARG A 2 -0.58 -15.64 -10.82
N LEU A 3 -0.62 -16.98 -10.86
CA LEU A 3 0.01 -17.80 -11.91
C LEU A 3 -0.48 -17.45 -13.32
N GLU A 4 -1.76 -17.13 -13.47
CA GLU A 4 -2.37 -16.81 -14.77
C GLU A 4 -1.74 -15.58 -15.45
N TRP A 5 -1.26 -14.58 -14.69
CA TRP A 5 -0.58 -13.39 -15.20
C TRP A 5 0.92 -13.62 -15.33
N TRP A 6 1.50 -14.37 -14.38
CA TRP A 6 2.90 -14.77 -14.44
C TRP A 6 3.22 -15.51 -15.73
N LEU A 7 2.42 -16.52 -16.09
CA LEU A 7 2.65 -17.33 -17.29
C LEU A 7 2.51 -16.53 -18.60
N LYS A 8 1.62 -15.53 -18.62
CA LYS A 8 1.40 -14.64 -19.77
C LYS A 8 2.48 -13.56 -19.94
N TRP A 9 3.25 -13.28 -18.89
CA TRP A 9 4.34 -12.31 -18.96
C TRP A 9 5.58 -12.95 -19.59
N GLU A 10 5.72 -12.83 -20.92
CA GLU A 10 6.82 -13.46 -21.68
C GLU A 10 8.22 -13.01 -21.23
N PRO A 11 8.49 -11.72 -20.97
CA PRO A 11 9.80 -11.27 -20.51
C PRO A 11 10.11 -11.56 -19.04
N ARG A 12 9.25 -12.29 -18.30
CA ARG A 12 9.42 -12.51 -16.85
C ARG A 12 10.80 -13.04 -16.47
N MET A 13 11.34 -13.93 -17.30
CA MET A 13 12.62 -14.60 -17.03
C MET A 13 13.83 -13.66 -17.15
N ARG A 14 13.64 -12.47 -17.75
CA ARG A 14 14.67 -11.41 -17.74
C ARG A 14 14.86 -10.82 -16.34
N TRP A 15 13.82 -10.84 -15.52
CA TRP A 15 13.78 -10.13 -14.24
C TRP A 15 13.73 -11.09 -13.05
N PHE A 16 13.20 -12.30 -13.26
CA PHE A 16 12.97 -13.27 -12.21
C PHE A 16 13.36 -14.69 -12.64
N ASP A 17 13.69 -15.53 -11.67
CA ASP A 17 13.83 -16.97 -11.86
C ASP A 17 12.47 -17.68 -11.89
N GLU A 18 12.49 -18.99 -12.11
CA GLU A 18 11.29 -19.81 -12.20
C GLU A 18 10.56 -19.95 -10.84
N ALA A 19 11.27 -19.76 -9.73
CA ALA A 19 10.70 -19.67 -8.38
C ALA A 19 10.04 -18.31 -8.10
N GLY A 20 10.17 -17.32 -8.99
CA GLY A 20 9.65 -15.97 -8.83
C GLY A 20 10.55 -15.05 -8.02
N THR A 21 11.81 -15.43 -7.81
CA THR A 21 12.84 -14.61 -7.16
C THR A 21 13.46 -13.67 -8.17
N ARG A 22 13.65 -12.41 -7.79
CA ARG A 22 14.22 -11.40 -8.71
C ARG A 22 15.72 -11.64 -8.88
N HIS A 23 16.22 -11.55 -10.12
CA HIS A 23 17.66 -11.77 -10.42
C HIS A 23 18.58 -10.72 -9.79
N SER A 24 18.13 -9.46 -9.71
CA SER A 24 18.95 -8.36 -9.18
C SER A 24 18.13 -7.19 -8.62
N GLY A 25 18.65 -6.54 -7.58
CA GLY A 25 18.12 -5.31 -6.98
C GLY A 25 17.59 -5.48 -5.56
N ALA A 26 16.92 -4.44 -5.04
CA ALA A 26 16.51 -4.39 -3.64
C ALA A 26 15.60 -5.55 -3.24
N ASN A 27 15.83 -6.07 -2.04
CA ASN A 27 14.97 -7.08 -1.41
C ASN A 27 13.51 -6.64 -1.45
N ILE A 28 12.61 -7.60 -1.60
CA ILE A 28 11.17 -7.36 -1.49
C ILE A 28 10.90 -6.87 -0.07
N ARG A 29 10.56 -5.58 0.05
CA ARG A 29 10.11 -4.99 1.32
C ARG A 29 8.64 -5.32 1.54
N THR A 30 8.30 -5.71 2.76
CA THR A 30 6.89 -5.87 3.17
C THR A 30 6.19 -4.50 3.25
N TRP A 31 4.86 -4.50 3.36
CA TRP A 31 4.09 -3.27 3.55
C TRP A 31 4.51 -2.54 4.82
N GLU A 32 4.77 -3.28 5.90
CA GLU A 32 5.18 -2.74 7.19
C GLU A 32 6.58 -2.11 7.11
N GLN A 33 7.51 -2.76 6.42
CA GLN A 33 8.85 -2.21 6.20
C GLN A 33 8.78 -0.90 5.40
N ARG A 34 8.01 -0.89 4.30
CA ARG A 34 7.81 0.32 3.49
C ARG A 34 7.12 1.43 4.27
N PHE A 35 6.16 1.10 5.11
CA PHE A 35 5.50 2.09 5.95
C PHE A 35 6.46 2.68 6.99
N SER A 36 7.30 1.84 7.62
CA SER A 36 8.31 2.31 8.57
C SER A 36 9.30 3.27 7.90
N ASP A 37 9.96 2.81 6.84
CA ASP A 37 11.09 3.54 6.24
C ASP A 37 10.66 4.76 5.41
N SER A 38 9.45 4.74 4.84
CA SER A 38 8.98 5.78 3.92
C SER A 38 7.98 6.74 4.58
N VAL A 39 7.43 6.41 5.75
CA VAL A 39 6.45 7.26 6.46
C VAL A 39 6.87 7.57 7.90
N GLN A 40 7.09 6.55 8.73
CA GLN A 40 7.32 6.76 10.17
C GLN A 40 8.72 7.34 10.45
N GLU A 41 9.77 6.79 9.83
CA GLU A 41 11.13 7.29 9.97
C GLU A 41 11.25 8.75 9.53
N PRO A 42 10.80 9.15 8.31
CA PRO A 42 10.81 10.55 7.92
C PRO A 42 10.01 11.48 8.84
N ARG A 43 8.87 11.04 9.37
CA ARG A 43 8.08 11.83 10.33
C ARG A 43 8.84 12.04 11.64
N ARG A 44 9.48 11.01 12.19
CA ARG A 44 10.33 11.13 13.39
C ARG A 44 11.50 12.08 13.17
N GLU A 45 12.20 11.94 12.05
CA GLU A 45 13.31 12.82 11.68
C GLU A 45 12.86 14.28 11.55
N ALA A 46 11.69 14.50 10.96
CA ALA A 46 11.08 15.82 10.81
C ALA A 46 10.37 16.34 12.09
N LYS A 47 10.36 15.56 13.18
CA LYS A 47 9.61 15.85 14.42
C LYS A 47 8.12 16.11 14.19
N ILE A 48 7.56 15.46 13.18
CA ILE A 48 6.12 15.43 12.91
C ILE A 48 5.52 14.27 13.68
N GLN A 49 4.28 14.43 14.18
CA GLN A 49 3.57 13.36 14.85
C GLN A 49 3.54 12.09 13.98
N GLU A 50 3.94 10.97 14.59
CA GLU A 50 3.90 9.65 13.98
C GLU A 50 2.45 9.18 13.78
N VAL A 51 2.26 8.30 12.81
CA VAL A 51 0.96 7.66 12.58
C VAL A 51 0.72 6.64 13.69
N GLY A 52 -0.41 6.74 14.39
CA GLY A 52 -0.78 5.78 15.44
C GLY A 52 -1.07 4.38 14.89
N GLU A 53 -1.02 3.34 15.72
CA GLU A 53 -1.22 1.96 15.25
C GLU A 53 -2.63 1.73 14.68
N GLU A 54 -3.68 2.27 15.31
CA GLU A 54 -5.08 2.17 14.80
C GLU A 54 -5.23 2.86 13.43
N GLU A 55 -4.63 4.05 13.28
CA GLU A 55 -4.64 4.79 12.01
C GLU A 55 -3.85 4.04 10.94
N LYS A 56 -2.67 3.51 11.27
CA LYS A 56 -1.85 2.71 10.36
C LYS A 56 -2.61 1.48 9.87
N VAL A 57 -3.29 0.74 10.75
CA VAL A 57 -4.05 -0.46 10.38
C VAL A 57 -5.17 -0.10 9.41
N SER A 58 -5.97 0.91 9.72
CA SER A 58 -7.07 1.35 8.84
C SER A 58 -6.57 1.94 7.52
N LEU A 59 -5.46 2.68 7.52
CA LEU A 59 -4.80 3.21 6.32
C LEU A 59 -4.30 2.08 5.40
N LEU A 60 -3.59 1.10 5.96
CA LEU A 60 -3.07 -0.03 5.17
C LEU A 60 -4.19 -0.91 4.63
N ALA A 61 -5.28 -1.08 5.38
CA ALA A 61 -6.46 -1.78 4.90
C ALA A 61 -7.06 -1.09 3.66
N MET A 62 -7.24 0.23 3.71
CA MET A 62 -7.70 1.03 2.56
C MET A 62 -6.75 0.89 1.36
N LEU A 63 -5.45 1.11 1.55
CA LEU A 63 -4.47 1.03 0.47
C LEU A 63 -4.42 -0.37 -0.17
N THR A 64 -4.52 -1.42 0.63
CA THR A 64 -4.52 -2.80 0.14
C THR A 64 -5.76 -3.08 -0.71
N ALA A 65 -6.92 -2.57 -0.32
CA ALA A 65 -8.16 -2.71 -1.08
C ALA A 65 -8.14 -1.90 -2.39
N MET A 66 -7.55 -0.69 -2.39
CA MET A 66 -7.35 0.12 -3.60
C MET A 66 -6.35 -0.51 -4.59
N LEU A 67 -5.32 -1.16 -4.06
CA LEU A 67 -4.22 -1.74 -4.84
C LEU A 67 -4.39 -3.24 -5.07
N ALA A 68 -5.63 -3.73 -4.99
CA ALA A 68 -5.96 -5.10 -5.34
C ALA A 68 -5.44 -5.41 -6.76
N PHE A 69 -4.82 -6.58 -6.90
CA PHE A 69 -4.14 -6.96 -8.12
C PHE A 69 -5.11 -7.03 -9.31
N ARG A 70 -6.30 -7.63 -9.09
CA ARG A 70 -7.37 -7.67 -10.09
C ARG A 70 -8.13 -6.35 -10.07
N PRO A 71 -8.30 -5.68 -11.22
CA PRO A 71 -9.07 -4.44 -11.29
C PRO A 71 -10.47 -4.57 -10.71
N GLU A 72 -11.13 -5.72 -10.90
CA GLU A 72 -12.49 -6.00 -10.44
C GLU A 72 -12.59 -6.20 -8.92
N GLU A 73 -11.46 -6.46 -8.25
CA GLU A 73 -11.37 -6.60 -6.79
C GLU A 73 -11.04 -5.25 -6.11
N ARG A 74 -10.75 -4.19 -6.89
CA ARG A 74 -10.43 -2.87 -6.32
C ARG A 74 -11.70 -2.18 -5.88
N GLN A 75 -11.64 -1.52 -4.73
CA GLN A 75 -12.72 -0.65 -4.29
C GLN A 75 -12.89 0.53 -5.25
N THR A 76 -14.15 0.89 -5.47
CA THR A 76 -14.53 2.10 -6.19
C THR A 76 -14.18 3.34 -5.37
N ALA A 77 -14.09 4.51 -6.03
CA ALA A 77 -13.84 5.76 -5.34
C ALA A 77 -14.88 6.02 -4.22
N THR A 78 -16.16 5.73 -4.48
CA THR A 78 -17.23 5.89 -3.48
C THR A 78 -17.03 4.99 -2.28
N GLU A 79 -16.68 3.72 -2.47
CA GLU A 79 -16.42 2.79 -1.35
C GLU A 79 -15.18 3.18 -0.54
N VAL A 80 -14.14 3.71 -1.19
CA VAL A 80 -12.96 4.24 -0.51
C VAL A 80 -13.33 5.42 0.38
N MET A 81 -14.19 6.34 -0.08
CA MET A 81 -14.65 7.46 0.74
C MET A 81 -15.36 7.02 2.02
N GLU A 82 -16.02 5.86 2.00
CA GLU A 82 -16.74 5.29 3.15
C GLU A 82 -15.87 4.41 4.05
N CYS A 83 -14.60 4.19 3.72
CA CYS A 83 -13.73 3.35 4.54
C CYS A 83 -13.36 4.04 5.88
N GLU A 84 -12.99 3.24 6.86
CA GLU A 84 -12.74 3.70 8.23
C GLU A 84 -11.72 4.85 8.30
N TRP A 85 -10.60 4.72 7.59
CA TRP A 85 -9.55 5.74 7.62
C TRP A 85 -10.02 7.07 7.02
N MET A 86 -10.82 7.04 5.95
CA MET A 86 -11.38 8.25 5.36
C MET A 86 -12.36 8.94 6.30
N GLN A 87 -13.27 8.17 6.92
CA GLN A 87 -14.33 8.70 7.79
C GLN A 87 -13.79 9.22 9.13
N ARG A 88 -12.82 8.54 9.74
CA ARG A 88 -12.30 8.88 11.07
C ARG A 88 -11.07 9.78 11.02
N GLY A 89 -10.27 9.69 9.95
CA GLY A 89 -9.03 10.44 9.78
C GLY A 89 -9.17 11.58 8.77
N ALA A 90 -9.23 11.25 7.47
CA ALA A 90 -9.03 12.23 6.42
C ALA A 90 -10.15 13.29 6.29
N LEU A 91 -11.41 12.88 6.30
CA LEU A 91 -12.55 13.78 6.09
C LEU A 91 -12.74 14.79 7.22
N PRO A 92 -12.65 14.41 8.52
CA PRO A 92 -12.70 15.38 9.61
C PRO A 92 -11.63 16.47 9.50
N GLU A 93 -10.40 16.12 9.13
CA GLU A 93 -9.31 17.09 8.96
C GLU A 93 -9.55 18.02 7.76
N LEU A 94 -10.09 17.50 6.65
CA LEU A 94 -10.44 18.30 5.48
C LEU A 94 -11.47 19.39 5.81
N VAL A 95 -12.45 19.09 6.68
CA VAL A 95 -13.46 20.07 7.10
C VAL A 95 -12.85 21.16 7.97
N LYS A 96 -11.89 20.83 8.84
CA LYS A 96 -11.20 21.81 9.70
C LYS A 96 -10.33 22.80 8.91
N CYS A 97 -9.86 22.40 7.73
CA CYS A 97 -9.05 23.24 6.85
C CYS A 97 -9.88 24.20 5.97
N LYS A 98 -11.22 24.17 6.04
CA LYS A 98 -12.11 25.12 5.37
C LYS A 98 -12.51 26.25 6.31
#